data_AF-A0A424I285-F1
#
_entry.id   AF-A0A424I285-F1
#
_cell.length_a   1.000
_cell.length_b   1.000
_cell.length_c   1.000
_cell.angle_alpha   90.00
_cell.angle_beta   90.00
_cell.angle_gamma   90.00
#
_symmetry.space_group_name_H-M   'P 1'
#
loop_
_entity.id
_entity.type
_entity.pdbx_description
1 polymer ?
#
loop_
_entity_poly.entity_id
_entity_poly.type
_entity_poly.pdbx_seq_one_letter_code
_entity_poly.pdbx_strand_id
1 'polypeptide(L)'
;MSTKGISANRLELLQIADAVAREKSIDKNIVISAMEEAIQKAAASRYGIENNIKAEINPETGSIVLMRLLDVVEKVDDFSTQINLEDAKLRNPEAEIGGEPIEEELPPIDFGRVAAQSAKQVIFQKVREAERERHYEEFKDRVGEIINGVIKRVEYGTHVVDLGRAEAVIRKDALLPREVYKPGDRVRAYIMEVRREVRGPQIFLSRTHPDFMANLFAQEVPEIYDGIIEIIGVARDPGSRAKIAVLSKDSSIDPVGACVGMRGSRVQAVVNELQGEKIDILTWTEDIASFVVKALQPAEVQKVVLYDEEQRLEVVVPEDQLSLAIGRRGQNVRLASSLCGWDIDILTEDQESERRQKEFQERTQLFMEALDVDELLAQLLVTEGFSDITELAYVDEKEISSIAGFDEDTAQEIQA
;
A
#
# COMPACT_ATOMS: atom_id res chain seq x y z
N MET A 1 -11.87 -11.17 63.26
CA MET A 1 -12.58 -11.42 61.98
C MET A 1 -11.79 -12.48 61.21
N SER A 2 -12.47 -13.47 60.62
CA SER A 2 -11.85 -14.69 60.08
C SER A 2 -11.05 -14.41 58.80
N THR A 3 -9.73 -14.55 58.86
CA THR A 3 -8.77 -14.42 57.74
C THR A 3 -8.88 -15.56 56.72
N LYS A 4 -9.58 -16.66 57.05
CA LYS A 4 -9.72 -17.83 56.17
C LYS A 4 -10.58 -17.58 54.92
N GLY A 5 -11.57 -16.69 54.98
CA GLY A 5 -12.43 -16.37 53.83
C GLY A 5 -11.72 -15.55 52.75
N ILE A 6 -10.79 -14.68 53.16
CA ILE A 6 -10.03 -13.80 52.25
C ILE A 6 -8.93 -14.60 51.51
N SER A 7 -8.42 -15.68 52.11
CA SER A 7 -7.37 -16.52 51.51
C SER A 7 -7.87 -17.40 50.36
N ALA A 8 -9.11 -17.88 50.40
CA ALA A 8 -9.69 -18.71 49.34
C ALA A 8 -9.92 -17.89 48.05
N ASN A 9 -10.35 -16.64 48.20
CA ASN A 9 -10.65 -15.72 47.09
C ASN A 9 -9.39 -15.33 46.27
N ARG A 10 -8.19 -15.36 46.88
CA ARG A 10 -6.91 -14.97 46.23
C ARG A 10 -6.38 -16.02 45.25
N LEU A 11 -6.41 -17.30 45.66
CA LEU A 11 -6.01 -18.39 44.76
C LEU A 11 -7.03 -18.61 43.64
N GLU A 12 -8.32 -18.40 43.92
CA GLU A 12 -9.36 -18.46 42.89
C GLU A 12 -9.14 -17.40 41.80
N LEU A 13 -8.72 -16.18 42.16
CA LEU A 13 -8.36 -15.14 41.18
C LEU A 13 -7.22 -15.54 40.25
N LEU A 14 -6.13 -16.09 40.79
CA LEU A 14 -5.00 -16.57 39.97
C LEU A 14 -5.39 -17.75 39.08
N GLN A 15 -6.21 -18.67 39.59
CA GLN A 15 -6.72 -19.79 38.80
C GLN A 15 -7.64 -19.34 37.66
N ILE A 16 -8.46 -18.31 37.89
CA ILE A 16 -9.28 -17.69 36.84
C ILE A 16 -8.38 -17.01 35.80
N ALA A 17 -7.35 -16.27 36.23
CA ALA A 17 -6.40 -15.65 35.32
C ALA A 17 -5.68 -16.72 34.46
N ASP A 18 -5.23 -17.82 35.07
CA ASP A 18 -4.59 -18.94 34.39
C ASP A 18 -5.54 -19.65 33.42
N ALA A 19 -6.80 -19.85 33.80
CA ALA A 19 -7.81 -20.46 32.95
C ALA A 19 -8.11 -19.59 31.71
N VAL A 20 -8.27 -18.27 31.91
CA VAL A 20 -8.50 -17.31 30.81
C VAL A 20 -7.27 -17.22 29.90
N ALA A 21 -6.07 -17.14 30.47
CA ALA A 21 -4.82 -17.12 29.71
C ALA A 21 -4.67 -18.37 28.84
N ARG A 22 -4.98 -19.56 29.37
CA ARG A 22 -4.95 -20.83 28.62
C ARG A 22 -6.04 -20.92 27.56
N GLU A 23 -7.28 -20.54 27.88
CA GLU A 23 -8.39 -20.60 26.92
C GLU A 23 -8.16 -19.68 25.72
N LYS A 24 -7.58 -18.50 25.95
CA LYS A 24 -7.35 -17.48 24.92
C LYS A 24 -5.93 -17.44 24.36
N SER A 25 -5.03 -18.30 24.86
CA SER A 25 -3.62 -18.35 24.44
C SER A 25 -2.90 -16.99 24.56
N ILE A 26 -3.13 -16.29 25.67
CA ILE A 26 -2.55 -14.97 25.99
C ILE A 26 -1.58 -15.12 27.17
N ASP A 27 -0.58 -14.25 27.24
CA ASP A 27 0.33 -14.16 28.39
C ASP A 27 -0.46 -13.86 29.68
N LYS A 28 -0.18 -14.62 30.73
CA LYS A 28 -0.76 -14.47 32.07
C LYS A 28 -0.57 -13.04 32.61
N ASN A 29 0.58 -12.42 32.33
CA ASN A 29 0.89 -11.08 32.82
C ASN A 29 -0.06 -10.02 32.27
N ILE A 30 -0.51 -10.17 31.01
CA ILE A 30 -1.50 -9.27 30.40
C ILE A 30 -2.85 -9.41 31.12
N VAL A 31 -3.23 -10.63 31.49
CA VAL A 31 -4.48 -10.89 32.22
C VAL A 31 -4.41 -10.30 33.64
N ILE A 32 -3.27 -10.43 34.32
CA ILE A 32 -3.05 -9.84 35.66
C ILE A 32 -3.10 -8.31 35.60
N SER A 33 -2.41 -7.68 34.65
CA SER A 33 -2.45 -6.23 34.45
C SER A 33 -3.88 -5.73 34.15
N ALA A 34 -4.66 -6.49 33.38
CA ALA A 34 -6.07 -6.18 33.16
C ALA A 34 -6.92 -6.25 34.44
N MET A 35 -6.62 -7.21 35.31
CA MET A 35 -7.28 -7.34 36.61
C MET A 35 -6.93 -6.19 37.54
N GLU A 36 -5.69 -5.75 37.55
CA GLU A 36 -5.22 -4.56 38.28
C GLU A 36 -6.00 -3.31 37.85
N GLU A 37 -6.09 -3.03 36.55
CA GLU A 37 -6.84 -1.86 36.03
C GLU A 37 -8.33 -1.93 36.43
N ALA A 38 -8.92 -3.13 36.43
CA ALA A 38 -10.31 -3.28 36.80
C ALA A 38 -10.55 -3.07 38.30
N ILE A 39 -9.63 -3.57 39.13
CA ILE A 39 -9.63 -3.38 40.58
C ILE A 39 -9.41 -1.90 40.90
N GLN A 40 -8.50 -1.23 40.21
CA GLN A 40 -8.24 0.20 40.31
C GLN A 40 -9.51 1.00 40.04
N LYS A 41 -10.22 0.69 38.96
CA LYS A 41 -11.48 1.37 38.60
C LYS A 41 -12.59 1.12 39.62
N ALA A 42 -12.66 -0.10 40.17
CA ALA A 42 -13.61 -0.43 41.24
C ALA A 42 -13.27 0.27 42.57
N ALA A 43 -11.98 0.41 42.89
CA ALA A 43 -11.49 1.11 44.07
C ALA A 43 -11.76 2.62 43.96
N ALA A 44 -11.56 3.22 42.79
CA ALA A 44 -11.86 4.64 42.54
C ALA A 44 -13.33 4.97 42.79
N SER A 45 -14.26 4.10 42.37
CA SER A 45 -15.69 4.29 42.66
C SER A 45 -16.04 4.25 44.16
N ARG A 46 -15.20 3.69 45.03
CA ARG A 46 -15.45 3.62 46.48
C ARG A 46 -14.68 4.67 47.28
N TYR A 47 -13.44 4.93 46.91
CA TYR A 47 -12.56 5.83 47.63
C TYR A 47 -12.62 7.27 47.11
N GLY A 48 -13.21 7.52 45.95
CA GLY A 48 -13.29 8.83 45.30
C GLY A 48 -12.73 8.73 43.88
N ILE A 49 -13.50 9.20 42.90
CA ILE A 49 -13.14 9.11 41.48
C ILE A 49 -11.97 10.06 41.17
N GLU A 50 -11.88 11.13 41.96
CA GLU A 50 -10.81 12.12 41.97
C GLU A 50 -9.47 11.58 42.48
N ASN A 51 -9.44 10.46 43.21
CA ASN A 51 -8.18 9.89 43.70
C ASN A 51 -7.47 9.10 42.59
N ASN A 52 -6.17 9.33 42.42
CA ASN A 52 -5.33 8.51 41.57
C ASN A 52 -4.95 7.21 42.31
N ILE A 53 -5.75 6.17 42.14
CA ILE A 53 -5.53 4.88 42.79
C ILE A 53 -4.72 3.99 41.83
N LYS A 54 -3.83 3.16 42.36
CA LYS A 54 -3.09 2.09 41.67
C LYS A 54 -3.37 0.78 42.41
N ALA A 55 -3.59 -0.29 41.66
CA ALA A 55 -3.76 -1.63 42.22
C ALA A 55 -2.63 -2.52 41.72
N GLU A 56 -2.05 -3.32 42.59
CA GLU A 56 -1.00 -4.26 42.26
C GLU A 56 -1.36 -5.66 42.75
N ILE A 57 -1.20 -6.66 41.88
CA ILE A 57 -1.47 -8.06 42.17
C ILE A 57 -0.15 -8.82 42.14
N ASN A 58 0.22 -9.43 43.27
CA ASN A 58 1.37 -10.33 43.29
C ASN A 58 1.07 -11.59 42.45
N PRO A 59 1.86 -11.90 41.41
CA PRO A 59 1.58 -12.99 40.48
C PRO A 59 1.75 -14.40 41.08
N GLU A 60 2.47 -14.53 42.19
CA GLU A 60 2.70 -15.80 42.89
C GLU A 60 1.68 -16.04 44.01
N THR A 61 1.38 -15.01 44.79
CA THR A 61 0.55 -15.15 46.01
C THR A 61 -0.90 -14.71 45.80
N GLY A 62 -1.19 -13.93 44.76
CA GLY A 62 -2.50 -13.37 44.46
C GLY A 62 -2.94 -12.30 45.46
N SER A 63 -2.01 -11.74 46.26
CA SER A 63 -2.29 -10.63 47.16
C SER A 63 -2.50 -9.34 46.36
N ILE A 64 -3.61 -8.65 46.63
CA ILE A 64 -3.92 -7.35 46.04
C ILE A 64 -3.52 -6.27 47.04
N VAL A 65 -2.72 -5.30 46.58
CA VAL A 65 -2.41 -4.07 47.32
C VAL A 65 -3.03 -2.89 46.58
N LEU A 66 -3.71 -2.01 47.31
CA LEU A 66 -4.27 -0.78 46.77
C LEU A 66 -3.44 0.39 47.30
N MET A 67 -3.02 1.27 46.41
CA MET A 67 -2.23 2.44 46.74
C MET A 67 -2.88 3.67 46.13
N ARG A 68 -2.88 4.78 46.86
CA ARG A 68 -3.22 6.10 46.32
C ARG A 68 -1.91 6.81 46.00
N LEU A 69 -1.78 7.30 44.78
CA LEU A 69 -0.63 8.05 44.29
C LEU A 69 -0.85 9.54 44.56
N LEU A 70 0.12 10.17 45.21
CA LEU A 70 0.12 11.60 45.52
C LEU A 70 1.32 12.29 44.87
N ASP A 71 1.05 13.23 43.98
CA ASP A 71 2.07 14.02 43.30
C ASP A 71 2.67 15.05 44.28
N VAL A 72 4.00 15.10 44.34
CA VAL A 72 4.72 16.02 45.23
C VAL A 72 4.81 17.40 44.60
N VAL A 73 4.17 18.38 45.22
CA VAL A 73 4.08 19.77 44.73
C VAL A 73 4.48 20.77 45.81
N GLU A 74 4.86 21.98 45.40
CA GLU A 74 5.19 23.06 46.35
C GLU A 74 3.93 23.62 47.04
N LYS A 75 2.87 23.83 46.26
CA LYS A 75 1.58 24.31 46.74
C LYS A 75 0.49 23.35 46.32
N VAL A 76 -0.21 22.80 47.31
CA VAL A 76 -1.30 21.84 47.10
C VAL A 76 -2.54 22.61 46.66
N ASP A 77 -3.01 22.30 45.45
CA ASP A 77 -4.27 22.80 44.90
C ASP A 77 -5.37 21.73 44.99
N ASP A 78 -5.02 20.44 44.87
CA ASP A 78 -5.94 19.30 45.03
C ASP A 78 -5.41 18.28 46.06
N PHE A 79 -6.04 18.26 47.25
CA PHE A 79 -5.67 17.35 48.35
C PHE A 79 -5.93 15.87 48.05
N SER A 80 -6.67 15.52 47.00
CA SER A 80 -6.94 14.14 46.60
C SER A 80 -5.77 13.54 45.82
N THR A 81 -5.07 14.35 45.03
CA THR A 81 -4.01 13.91 44.12
C THR A 81 -2.63 14.44 44.46
N GLN A 82 -2.51 15.42 45.36
CA GLN A 82 -1.25 16.10 45.64
C GLN A 82 -0.87 16.07 47.13
N ILE A 83 0.43 16.17 47.39
CA ILE A 83 1.03 16.30 48.73
C ILE A 83 2.14 17.36 48.70
N ASN A 84 2.30 18.12 49.78
CA ASN A 84 3.39 19.09 49.88
C ASN A 84 4.74 18.36 50.07
N LEU A 85 5.86 19.05 49.81
CA LEU A 85 7.19 18.46 49.95
C LEU A 85 7.52 18.05 51.40
N GLU A 86 7.03 18.79 52.40
CA GLU A 86 7.32 18.50 53.82
C GLU A 86 6.67 17.18 54.27
N ASP A 87 5.39 16.98 53.94
CA ASP A 87 4.64 15.76 54.25
C ASP A 87 5.07 14.58 53.36
N ALA A 88 5.49 14.84 52.13
CA ALA A 88 6.07 13.82 51.26
C ALA A 88 7.38 13.27 51.86
N LYS A 89 8.27 14.15 52.34
CA LYS A 89 9.55 13.78 52.96
C LYS A 89 9.41 13.01 54.28
N LEU A 90 8.29 13.21 54.99
CA LEU A 90 7.97 12.41 56.18
C LEU A 90 7.68 10.93 55.85
N ARG A 91 7.20 10.65 54.63
CA ARG A 91 6.85 9.29 54.18
C ARG A 91 7.98 8.65 53.37
N ASN A 92 8.60 9.41 52.47
CA ASN A 92 9.77 8.99 51.71
C ASN A 92 10.84 10.11 51.77
N PRO A 93 11.97 9.88 52.48
CA PRO A 93 13.04 10.88 52.59
C PRO A 93 13.64 11.35 51.26
N GLU A 94 13.52 10.56 50.20
CA GLU A 94 14.01 10.86 48.85
C GLU A 94 12.97 11.62 47.98
N ALA A 95 11.85 12.04 48.56
CA ALA A 95 10.80 12.76 47.84
C ALA A 95 11.28 14.14 47.34
N GLU A 96 11.08 14.38 46.04
CA GLU A 96 11.39 15.64 45.34
C GLU A 96 10.17 16.15 44.58
N ILE A 97 10.07 17.47 44.40
CA ILE A 97 8.98 18.10 43.65
C ILE A 97 9.05 17.67 42.17
N GLY A 98 7.96 17.14 41.63
CA GLY A 98 7.91 16.60 40.27
C GLY A 98 8.64 15.26 40.08
N GLY A 99 9.04 14.61 41.17
CA GLY A 99 9.62 13.26 41.19
C GLY A 99 8.55 12.16 41.19
N GLU A 100 8.93 10.96 41.67
CA GLU A 100 7.99 9.83 41.78
C GLU A 100 6.85 10.13 42.78
N PRO A 101 5.59 9.79 42.47
CA PRO A 101 4.47 9.99 43.38
C PRO A 101 4.62 9.21 44.68
N ILE A 102 4.15 9.78 45.78
CA ILE A 102 4.11 9.08 47.07
C ILE A 102 2.97 8.07 47.06
N GLU A 103 3.30 6.81 47.30
CA GLU A 103 2.33 5.72 47.41
C GLU A 103 1.77 5.65 48.85
N GLU A 104 0.47 5.86 49.01
CA GLU A 104 -0.25 5.68 50.29
C GLU A 104 -1.10 4.41 50.23
N GLU A 105 -0.76 3.40 51.02
CA GLU A 105 -1.53 2.15 51.08
C GLU A 105 -2.96 2.40 51.59
N LEU A 106 -3.93 1.96 50.79
CA LEU A 106 -5.34 2.04 51.12
C LEU A 106 -5.81 0.73 51.80
N PRO A 107 -6.79 0.81 52.71
CA PRO A 107 -7.37 -0.39 53.32
C PRO A 107 -7.89 -1.38 52.26
N PRO A 108 -7.81 -2.69 52.49
CA PRO A 108 -8.34 -3.67 51.55
C PRO A 108 -9.87 -3.57 51.47
N ILE A 109 -10.40 -3.54 50.24
CA ILE A 109 -11.84 -3.54 49.98
C ILE A 109 -12.32 -4.97 49.71
N ASP A 110 -13.48 -5.33 50.27
CA ASP A 110 -14.22 -6.49 49.79
C ASP A 110 -14.98 -6.14 48.50
N PHE A 111 -14.42 -6.63 47.40
CA PHE A 111 -14.98 -6.49 46.07
C PHE A 111 -16.18 -7.45 45.93
N GLY A 112 -17.35 -6.98 46.39
CA GLY A 112 -18.61 -7.70 46.22
C GLY A 112 -18.93 -8.02 44.74
N ARG A 113 -20.10 -8.63 44.50
CA ARG A 113 -20.50 -9.19 43.18
C ARG A 113 -20.37 -8.24 41.97
N VAL A 114 -20.59 -6.93 42.16
CA VAL A 114 -20.54 -5.92 41.09
C VAL A 114 -19.11 -5.70 40.59
N ALA A 115 -18.13 -5.65 41.50
CA ALA A 115 -16.72 -5.49 41.14
C ALA A 115 -16.18 -6.72 40.40
N ALA A 116 -16.64 -7.93 40.74
CA ALA A 116 -16.31 -9.14 39.99
C ALA A 116 -16.85 -9.12 38.54
N GLN A 117 -18.05 -8.55 38.32
CA GLN A 117 -18.61 -8.39 36.96
C GLN A 117 -17.86 -7.31 36.15
N SER A 118 -17.51 -6.19 36.78
CA SER A 118 -16.69 -5.15 36.14
C SER A 118 -15.29 -5.67 35.82
N ALA A 119 -14.67 -6.43 36.73
CA ALA A 119 -13.40 -7.11 36.51
C ALA A 119 -13.45 -8.05 35.31
N LYS A 120 -14.48 -8.90 35.25
CA LYS A 120 -14.72 -9.75 34.07
C LYS A 120 -14.76 -8.92 32.78
N GLN A 121 -15.50 -7.82 32.76
CA GLN A 121 -15.63 -6.97 31.56
C GLN A 121 -14.29 -6.36 31.12
N VAL A 122 -13.51 -5.81 32.05
CA VAL A 122 -12.19 -5.20 31.76
C VAL A 122 -11.19 -6.26 31.31
N ILE A 123 -11.18 -7.44 31.94
CA ILE A 123 -10.36 -8.59 31.51
C ILE A 123 -10.71 -8.96 30.07
N PHE A 124 -12.01 -9.16 29.76
CA PHE A 124 -12.42 -9.48 28.39
C PHE A 124 -12.04 -8.40 27.37
N GLN A 125 -12.06 -7.13 27.77
CA GLN A 125 -11.64 -6.03 26.91
C GLN A 125 -10.13 -6.09 26.62
N LYS A 126 -9.29 -6.23 27.65
CA LYS A 126 -7.83 -6.30 27.51
C LYS A 126 -7.36 -7.55 26.78
N VAL A 127 -7.99 -8.69 27.06
CA VAL A 127 -7.80 -9.94 26.30
C VAL A 127 -8.05 -9.70 24.81
N ARG A 128 -9.16 -9.03 24.45
CA ARG A 128 -9.45 -8.69 23.05
C ARG A 128 -8.45 -7.70 22.46
N GLU A 129 -7.99 -6.72 23.23
CA GLU A 129 -6.96 -5.77 22.78
C GLU A 129 -5.62 -6.47 22.50
N ALA A 130 -5.21 -7.38 23.37
CA ALA A 130 -4.01 -8.19 23.16
C ALA A 130 -4.13 -9.15 21.96
N GLU A 131 -5.29 -9.80 21.77
CA GLU A 131 -5.57 -10.62 20.58
C GLU A 131 -5.47 -9.79 19.29
N ARG A 132 -6.06 -8.58 19.30
CA ARG A 132 -5.99 -7.66 18.15
C ARG A 132 -4.56 -7.24 17.83
N GLU A 133 -3.77 -6.87 18.84
CA GLU A 133 -2.40 -6.45 18.62
C GLU A 133 -1.56 -7.60 18.05
N ARG A 134 -1.73 -8.81 18.61
CA ARG A 134 -1.07 -10.01 18.08
C ARG A 134 -1.43 -10.27 16.63
N HIS A 135 -2.71 -10.15 16.26
CA HIS A 135 -3.13 -10.33 14.87
C HIS A 135 -2.52 -9.25 13.96
N TYR A 136 -2.47 -8.00 14.40
CA TYR A 136 -1.82 -6.94 13.63
C TYR A 136 -0.35 -7.27 13.35
N GLU A 137 0.39 -7.63 14.40
CA GLU A 137 1.81 -7.97 14.32
C GLU A 137 2.07 -9.20 13.42
N GLU A 138 1.15 -10.17 13.35
CA GLU A 138 1.26 -11.35 12.47
C GLU A 138 1.10 -11.00 10.98
N PHE A 139 0.25 -10.02 10.65
CA PHE A 139 -0.10 -9.72 9.25
C PHE A 139 0.59 -8.49 8.69
N LYS A 140 1.13 -7.58 9.51
CA LYS A 140 1.78 -6.35 9.04
C LYS A 140 2.97 -6.64 8.10
N ASP A 141 3.74 -7.69 8.39
CA ASP A 141 4.93 -8.06 7.62
C ASP A 141 4.60 -8.95 6.42
N ARG A 142 3.33 -9.32 6.26
CA ARG A 142 2.81 -10.18 5.19
C ARG A 142 2.08 -9.41 4.09
N VAL A 143 2.09 -8.08 4.16
CA VAL A 143 1.63 -7.22 3.07
C VAL A 143 2.46 -7.55 1.83
N GLY A 144 1.82 -7.79 0.69
CA GLY A 144 2.50 -8.29 -0.50
C GLY A 144 2.28 -9.77 -0.79
N GLU A 145 1.71 -10.54 0.13
CA GLU A 145 1.51 -11.99 -0.05
C GLU A 145 0.11 -12.34 -0.57
N ILE A 146 0.00 -13.49 -1.24
CA ILE A 146 -1.28 -14.14 -1.52
C ILE A 146 -1.69 -14.98 -0.32
N ILE A 147 -2.89 -14.74 0.19
CA ILE A 147 -3.49 -15.53 1.25
C ILE A 147 -4.78 -16.21 0.78
N ASN A 148 -5.05 -17.38 1.35
CA ASN A 148 -6.26 -18.14 1.13
C ASN A 148 -7.19 -17.99 2.34
N GLY A 149 -8.47 -17.76 2.09
CA GLY A 149 -9.48 -17.66 3.13
C GLY A 149 -10.82 -18.21 2.69
N VAL A 150 -11.79 -18.19 3.61
CA VAL A 150 -13.17 -18.63 3.36
C VAL A 150 -14.10 -17.46 3.59
N ILE A 151 -15.03 -17.22 2.67
CA ILE A 151 -15.96 -16.10 2.80
C ILE A 151 -16.97 -16.43 3.89
N LYS A 152 -16.99 -15.61 4.93
CA LYS A 152 -17.86 -15.79 6.10
C LYS A 152 -19.22 -15.16 5.87
N ARG A 153 -19.23 -13.94 5.32
CA ARG A 153 -20.44 -13.16 5.03
C ARG A 153 -20.18 -12.10 3.97
N VAL A 154 -21.25 -11.67 3.32
CA VAL A 154 -21.24 -10.61 2.29
C VAL A 154 -22.20 -9.52 2.73
N GLU A 155 -21.69 -8.31 2.92
CA GLU A 155 -22.42 -7.14 3.45
C GLU A 155 -22.33 -5.98 2.46
N TYR A 156 -23.45 -5.64 1.80
CA TYR A 156 -23.55 -4.49 0.89
C TYR A 156 -22.38 -4.37 -0.14
N GLY A 157 -21.89 -5.51 -0.63
CA GLY A 157 -20.77 -5.59 -1.59
C GLY A 157 -19.39 -5.74 -0.97
N THR A 158 -19.27 -5.68 0.34
CA THR A 158 -18.06 -5.99 1.09
C THR A 158 -18.05 -7.46 1.51
N HIS A 159 -16.99 -8.18 1.21
CA HIS A 159 -16.85 -9.60 1.53
C HIS A 159 -15.95 -9.74 2.74
N VAL A 160 -16.48 -10.32 3.82
CA VAL A 160 -15.71 -10.64 5.01
C VAL A 160 -15.15 -12.04 4.86
N VAL A 161 -13.83 -12.14 4.85
CA VAL A 161 -13.07 -13.37 4.65
C VAL A 161 -12.49 -13.82 5.99
N ASP A 162 -12.73 -15.07 6.34
CA ASP A 162 -12.13 -15.72 7.49
C ASP A 162 -10.77 -16.33 7.09
N LEU A 163 -9.71 -15.90 7.76
CA LEU A 163 -8.35 -16.43 7.61
C LEU A 163 -8.01 -17.47 8.70
N GLY A 164 -9.00 -17.88 9.50
CA GLY A 164 -8.88 -18.80 10.63
C GLY A 164 -8.48 -18.11 11.93
N ARG A 165 -7.48 -17.21 11.89
CA ARG A 165 -7.02 -16.44 13.05
C ARG A 165 -7.59 -15.02 13.09
N ALA A 166 -7.70 -14.38 11.93
CA ALA A 166 -8.20 -13.01 11.80
C ALA A 166 -9.30 -12.92 10.74
N GLU A 167 -10.10 -11.85 10.80
CA GLU A 167 -11.03 -11.48 9.73
C GLU A 167 -10.35 -10.47 8.81
N ALA A 168 -10.53 -10.69 7.50
CA ALA A 168 -10.07 -9.80 6.45
C ALA A 168 -11.25 -9.36 5.59
N VAL A 169 -11.04 -8.31 4.81
CA VAL A 169 -12.11 -7.66 4.07
C VAL A 169 -11.69 -7.44 2.62
N ILE A 170 -12.50 -7.91 1.67
CA ILE A 170 -12.41 -7.55 0.26
C ILE A 170 -13.55 -6.57 -0.04
N ARG A 171 -13.20 -5.34 -0.41
CA ARG A 171 -14.19 -4.34 -0.84
C ARG A 171 -14.67 -4.64 -2.26
N LYS A 172 -15.79 -4.04 -2.66
CA LYS A 172 -16.40 -4.27 -3.97
C LYS A 172 -15.49 -3.85 -5.15
N ASP A 173 -14.76 -2.75 -4.98
CA ASP A 173 -13.77 -2.20 -5.92
C ASP A 173 -12.47 -3.02 -5.98
N ALA A 174 -12.20 -3.79 -4.92
CA ALA A 174 -11.06 -4.70 -4.83
C ALA A 174 -11.38 -6.12 -5.30
N LEU A 175 -12.60 -6.37 -5.76
CA LEU A 175 -13.07 -7.64 -6.32
C LEU A 175 -13.09 -7.57 -7.85
N LEU A 176 -12.91 -8.70 -8.54
CA LEU A 176 -13.07 -8.71 -10.00
C LEU A 176 -14.55 -8.49 -10.36
N PRO A 177 -14.89 -7.70 -11.41
CA PRO A 177 -16.27 -7.29 -11.69
C PRO A 177 -17.29 -8.41 -11.92
N ARG A 178 -16.84 -9.61 -12.30
CA ARG A 178 -17.69 -10.77 -12.61
C ARG A 178 -17.69 -11.84 -11.52
N GLU A 179 -16.95 -11.62 -10.44
CA GLU A 179 -16.89 -12.57 -9.33
C GLU A 179 -18.12 -12.44 -8.45
N VAL A 180 -18.76 -13.58 -8.21
CA VAL A 180 -19.85 -13.69 -7.26
C VAL A 180 -19.46 -14.75 -6.26
N TYR A 181 -19.21 -14.31 -5.04
CA TYR A 181 -18.91 -15.20 -3.94
C TYR A 181 -20.10 -15.35 -3.01
N LYS A 182 -20.24 -16.55 -2.45
CA LYS A 182 -21.22 -16.90 -1.43
C LYS A 182 -20.52 -17.23 -0.11
N PRO A 183 -21.21 -17.08 1.03
CA PRO A 183 -20.71 -17.61 2.29
C PRO A 183 -20.35 -19.09 2.18
N GLY A 184 -19.14 -19.45 2.62
CA GLY A 184 -18.55 -20.78 2.51
C GLY A 184 -17.59 -20.97 1.33
N ASP A 185 -17.60 -20.07 0.36
CA ASP A 185 -16.68 -20.16 -0.79
C ASP A 185 -15.25 -19.84 -0.39
N ARG A 186 -14.29 -20.55 -0.99
CA ARG A 186 -12.87 -20.26 -0.81
C ARG A 186 -12.45 -19.15 -1.75
N VAL A 187 -11.66 -18.22 -1.25
CA VAL A 187 -11.12 -17.10 -2.02
C VAL A 187 -9.62 -16.99 -1.77
N ARG A 188 -8.88 -16.72 -2.83
CA ARG A 188 -7.46 -16.34 -2.77
C ARG A 188 -7.39 -14.83 -3.00
N ALA A 189 -6.57 -14.10 -2.28
CA ALA A 189 -6.44 -12.67 -2.50
C ALA A 189 -5.07 -12.16 -2.05
N TYR A 190 -4.69 -11.01 -2.60
CA TYR A 190 -3.48 -10.29 -2.23
C TYR A 190 -3.74 -9.45 -0.98
N ILE A 191 -2.82 -9.50 0.00
CA ILE A 191 -2.85 -8.60 1.17
C ILE A 191 -2.36 -7.23 0.71
N MET A 192 -3.31 -6.32 0.49
CA MET A 192 -3.03 -4.97 0.00
C MET A 192 -2.52 -4.05 1.12
N GLU A 193 -3.16 -4.10 2.28
CA GLU A 193 -2.76 -3.29 3.43
C GLU A 193 -3.35 -3.85 4.73
N VAL A 194 -2.69 -3.57 5.85
CA VAL A 194 -3.15 -3.94 7.20
C VAL A 194 -3.22 -2.66 8.03
N ARG A 195 -4.42 -2.28 8.47
CA ARG A 195 -4.65 -1.07 9.26
C ARG A 195 -5.05 -1.39 10.69
N ARG A 196 -4.63 -0.56 11.64
CA ARG A 196 -5.13 -0.59 13.02
C ARG A 196 -6.43 0.21 13.09
N GLU A 197 -7.54 -0.43 13.44
CA GLU A 197 -8.78 0.26 13.75
C GLU A 197 -9.22 0.05 15.21
N VAL A 198 -10.07 0.94 15.72
CA VAL A 198 -10.61 0.90 17.09
C VAL A 198 -11.34 -0.44 17.38
N ARG A 199 -11.89 -1.08 16.35
CA ARG A 199 -12.59 -2.36 16.49
C ARG A 199 -11.68 -3.59 16.32
N GLY A 200 -10.43 -3.41 15.93
CA GLY A 200 -9.44 -4.47 15.66
C GLY A 200 -8.62 -4.16 14.40
N PRO A 201 -7.52 -4.88 14.16
CA PRO A 201 -6.81 -4.74 12.89
C PRO A 201 -7.72 -5.18 11.75
N GLN A 202 -7.75 -4.37 10.69
CA GLN A 202 -8.49 -4.67 9.49
C GLN A 202 -7.48 -4.96 8.38
N ILE A 203 -7.56 -6.19 7.85
CA ILE A 203 -6.73 -6.66 6.75
C ILE A 203 -7.52 -6.44 5.47
N PHE A 204 -7.04 -5.56 4.59
CA PHE A 204 -7.66 -5.33 3.30
C PHE A 204 -7.03 -6.23 2.25
N LEU A 205 -7.90 -6.97 1.59
CA LEU A 205 -7.55 -7.91 0.55
C LEU A 205 -7.99 -7.35 -0.82
N SER A 206 -7.20 -7.64 -1.84
CA SER A 206 -7.50 -7.26 -3.23
C SER A 206 -7.26 -8.41 -4.20
N ARG A 207 -8.14 -8.51 -5.20
CA ARG A 207 -7.96 -9.36 -6.38
C ARG A 207 -7.71 -8.54 -7.65
N THR A 208 -7.91 -7.23 -7.58
CA THR A 208 -7.68 -6.29 -8.68
C THR A 208 -6.26 -5.73 -8.74
N HIS A 209 -5.50 -5.81 -7.64
CA HIS A 209 -4.14 -5.29 -7.58
C HIS A 209 -3.21 -5.94 -8.62
N PRO A 210 -2.32 -5.19 -9.30
CA PRO A 210 -1.34 -5.75 -10.24
C PRO A 210 -0.48 -6.86 -9.63
N ASP A 211 0.03 -6.64 -8.42
CA ASP A 211 0.88 -7.61 -7.70
C ASP A 211 0.17 -8.93 -7.37
N PHE A 212 -1.17 -8.96 -7.37
CA PHE A 212 -1.88 -10.23 -7.25
C PHE A 212 -1.55 -11.15 -8.44
N MET A 213 -1.54 -10.60 -9.66
CA MET A 213 -1.16 -11.35 -10.86
C MET A 213 0.32 -11.73 -10.82
N ALA A 214 1.21 -10.80 -10.44
CA ALA A 214 2.64 -11.07 -10.36
C ALA A 214 2.94 -12.24 -9.40
N ASN A 215 2.33 -12.24 -8.21
CA ASN A 215 2.48 -13.33 -7.25
C ASN A 215 1.84 -14.65 -7.71
N LEU A 216 0.74 -14.61 -8.48
CA LEU A 216 0.17 -15.83 -9.07
C LEU A 216 1.14 -16.44 -10.09
N PHE A 217 1.79 -15.62 -10.91
CA PHE A 217 2.85 -16.09 -11.82
C PHE A 217 4.06 -16.63 -11.06
N ALA A 218 4.49 -15.97 -9.98
CA ALA A 218 5.59 -16.45 -9.16
C ALA A 218 5.31 -17.84 -8.54
N GLN A 219 4.06 -18.15 -8.22
CA GLN A 219 3.67 -19.48 -7.72
C GLN A 219 3.57 -20.55 -8.82
N GLU A 220 3.22 -20.15 -10.04
CA GLU A 220 3.03 -21.08 -11.17
C GLU A 220 4.32 -21.31 -11.98
N VAL A 221 5.25 -20.35 -11.95
CA VAL A 221 6.49 -20.33 -12.75
C VAL A 221 7.71 -20.38 -11.80
N PRO A 222 8.35 -21.54 -11.63
CA PRO A 222 9.52 -21.69 -10.76
C PRO A 222 10.66 -20.72 -11.10
N GLU A 223 10.86 -20.43 -12.39
CA GLU A 223 11.90 -19.52 -12.86
C GLU A 223 11.70 -18.08 -12.36
N ILE A 224 10.45 -17.67 -12.08
CA ILE A 224 10.14 -16.38 -11.44
C ILE A 224 10.38 -16.46 -9.93
N TYR A 225 9.98 -17.56 -9.29
CA TYR A 225 10.21 -17.78 -7.86
C TYR A 225 11.71 -17.77 -7.50
N ASP A 226 12.53 -18.41 -8.33
CA ASP A 226 14.00 -18.47 -8.17
C ASP A 226 14.69 -17.15 -8.57
N GLY A 227 13.95 -16.17 -9.09
CA GLY A 227 14.46 -14.86 -9.49
C GLY A 227 15.29 -14.85 -10.77
N ILE A 228 15.23 -15.93 -11.56
CA ILE A 228 15.89 -16.05 -12.88
C ILE A 228 15.16 -15.18 -13.90
N ILE A 229 13.82 -15.21 -13.85
CA ILE A 229 12.95 -14.31 -14.61
C ILE A 229 12.37 -13.27 -13.64
N GLU A 230 12.45 -12.02 -14.05
CA GLU A 230 11.92 -10.88 -13.30
C GLU A 230 10.70 -10.31 -14.03
N ILE A 231 9.62 -10.06 -13.29
CA ILE A 231 8.46 -9.31 -13.80
C ILE A 231 8.77 -7.84 -13.61
N ILE A 232 9.02 -7.13 -14.71
CA ILE A 232 9.37 -5.69 -14.70
C ILE A 232 8.14 -4.83 -14.51
N GLY A 233 7.00 -5.25 -15.06
CA GLY A 233 5.78 -4.46 -14.99
C GLY A 233 4.53 -5.27 -15.30
N VAL A 234 3.41 -4.84 -14.70
CA VAL A 234 2.11 -5.45 -14.87
C VAL A 234 1.07 -4.36 -15.07
N ALA A 235 0.48 -4.28 -16.26
CA ALA A 235 -0.64 -3.39 -16.55
C ALA A 235 -1.91 -4.22 -16.67
N ARG A 236 -2.97 -3.87 -15.92
CA ARG A 236 -4.21 -4.65 -15.86
C ARG A 236 -5.45 -3.79 -16.02
N ASP A 237 -6.41 -4.33 -16.74
CA ASP A 237 -7.82 -3.99 -16.70
C ASP A 237 -8.54 -5.19 -16.06
N PRO A 238 -8.70 -5.20 -14.71
CA PRO A 238 -9.02 -6.39 -13.94
C PRO A 238 -10.29 -7.12 -14.40
N GLY A 239 -10.19 -8.42 -14.62
CA GLY A 239 -11.26 -9.28 -15.11
C GLY A 239 -11.52 -9.19 -16.62
N SER A 240 -10.71 -8.43 -17.38
CA SER A 240 -10.81 -8.34 -18.84
C SER A 240 -9.50 -8.68 -19.52
N ARG A 241 -8.47 -7.85 -19.37
CA ARG A 241 -7.18 -8.00 -20.08
C ARG A 241 -6.02 -7.43 -19.28
N ALA A 242 -4.86 -8.03 -19.42
CA ALA A 242 -3.61 -7.59 -18.84
C ALA A 242 -2.45 -7.75 -19.81
N LYS A 243 -1.40 -6.96 -19.58
CA LYS A 243 -0.10 -7.09 -20.22
C LYS A 243 0.96 -7.20 -19.13
N ILE A 244 1.85 -8.18 -19.25
CA ILE A 244 2.97 -8.36 -18.32
C ILE A 244 4.28 -8.28 -19.09
N ALA A 245 5.25 -7.57 -18.53
CA ALA A 245 6.60 -7.45 -19.07
C ALA A 245 7.55 -8.30 -18.24
N VAL A 246 8.25 -9.21 -18.89
CA VAL A 246 9.19 -10.14 -18.24
C VAL A 246 10.59 -10.01 -18.84
N LEU A 247 11.60 -10.08 -17.98
CA LEU A 247 13.01 -10.07 -18.34
C LEU A 247 13.66 -11.34 -17.78
N SER A 248 14.43 -12.04 -18.60
CA SER A 248 15.30 -13.12 -18.11
C SER A 248 16.68 -12.58 -17.78
N LYS A 249 17.21 -12.90 -16.61
CA LYS A 249 18.62 -12.65 -16.24
C LYS A 249 19.57 -13.65 -16.92
N ASP A 250 19.03 -14.77 -17.40
CA ASP A 250 19.77 -15.79 -18.13
C ASP A 250 19.33 -15.81 -19.60
N SER A 251 20.28 -15.53 -20.50
CA SER A 251 20.05 -15.53 -21.95
C SER A 251 19.66 -16.89 -22.54
N SER A 252 19.91 -17.99 -21.82
CA SER A 252 19.58 -19.35 -22.25
C SER A 252 18.10 -19.69 -22.02
N ILE A 253 17.39 -18.89 -21.23
CA ILE A 253 16.00 -19.12 -20.86
C ILE A 253 15.12 -18.09 -21.57
N ASP A 254 14.14 -18.58 -22.35
CA ASP A 254 13.09 -17.74 -22.92
C ASP A 254 12.05 -17.42 -21.83
N PRO A 255 11.92 -16.15 -21.40
CA PRO A 255 11.03 -15.80 -20.31
C PRO A 255 9.55 -15.92 -20.70
N VAL A 256 9.20 -15.70 -21.98
CA VAL A 256 7.81 -15.81 -22.44
C VAL A 256 7.39 -17.28 -22.49
N GLY A 257 8.21 -18.13 -23.12
CA GLY A 257 7.98 -19.58 -23.17
C GLY A 257 7.90 -20.20 -21.78
N ALA A 258 8.74 -19.74 -20.84
CA ALA A 258 8.64 -20.12 -19.44
C ALA A 258 7.27 -19.74 -18.87
N CYS A 259 6.87 -18.47 -18.90
CA CYS A 259 5.60 -18.06 -18.30
C CYS A 259 4.36 -18.71 -18.95
N VAL A 260 4.40 -19.02 -20.24
CA VAL A 260 3.30 -19.69 -20.96
C VAL A 260 3.22 -21.18 -20.58
N GLY A 261 4.37 -21.87 -20.52
CA GLY A 261 4.43 -23.30 -20.25
C GLY A 261 3.93 -24.17 -21.42
N MET A 262 3.93 -25.50 -21.23
CA MET A 262 3.53 -26.44 -22.29
C MET A 262 2.09 -26.18 -22.74
N ARG A 263 1.92 -25.77 -24.00
CA ARG A 263 0.61 -25.40 -24.59
C ARG A 263 -0.17 -24.36 -23.77
N GLY A 264 0.53 -23.46 -23.09
CA GLY A 264 -0.13 -22.42 -22.28
C GLY A 264 -0.64 -22.89 -20.93
N SER A 265 -0.23 -24.06 -20.44
CA SER A 265 -0.76 -24.63 -19.18
C SER A 265 -0.60 -23.70 -17.97
N ARG A 266 0.55 -23.02 -17.87
CA ARG A 266 0.89 -22.15 -16.73
C ARG A 266 0.09 -20.85 -16.78
N VAL A 267 0.15 -20.13 -17.90
CA VAL A 267 -0.67 -18.92 -18.09
C VAL A 267 -2.16 -19.21 -17.94
N GLN A 268 -2.65 -20.36 -18.43
CA GLN A 268 -4.07 -20.71 -18.31
C GLN A 268 -4.49 -20.95 -16.85
N ALA A 269 -3.61 -21.47 -15.99
CA ALA A 269 -3.89 -21.60 -14.56
C ALA A 269 -4.14 -20.23 -13.91
N VAL A 270 -3.30 -19.23 -14.22
CA VAL A 270 -3.46 -17.85 -13.75
C VAL A 270 -4.71 -17.19 -14.35
N VAL A 271 -4.97 -17.37 -15.65
CA VAL A 271 -6.18 -16.89 -16.33
C VAL A 271 -7.45 -17.44 -15.67
N ASN A 272 -7.46 -18.73 -15.32
CA ASN A 272 -8.60 -19.37 -14.66
C ASN A 272 -8.82 -18.81 -13.25
N GLU A 273 -7.75 -18.58 -12.48
CA GLU A 273 -7.84 -17.93 -11.17
C GLU A 273 -8.43 -16.51 -11.29
N LEU A 274 -8.11 -15.78 -12.35
CA LEU A 274 -8.59 -14.42 -12.63
C LEU A 274 -9.89 -14.38 -13.47
N GLN A 275 -10.69 -15.44 -13.46
CA GLN A 275 -12.00 -15.52 -14.12
C GLN A 275 -11.98 -15.23 -15.63
N GLY A 276 -10.94 -15.70 -16.33
CA GLY A 276 -10.84 -15.57 -17.78
C GLY A 276 -10.27 -14.24 -18.26
N GLU A 277 -9.60 -13.48 -17.39
CA GLU A 277 -8.81 -12.32 -17.78
C GLU A 277 -7.76 -12.71 -18.83
N LYS A 278 -7.73 -12.05 -19.98
CA LYS A 278 -6.77 -12.35 -21.05
C LYS A 278 -5.41 -11.76 -20.72
N ILE A 279 -4.35 -12.56 -20.71
CA ILE A 279 -3.00 -12.11 -20.34
C ILE A 279 -2.10 -12.17 -21.56
N ASP A 280 -1.54 -11.03 -21.95
CA ASP A 280 -0.46 -10.94 -22.93
C ASP A 280 0.88 -10.88 -22.18
N ILE A 281 1.83 -11.74 -22.55
CA ILE A 281 3.16 -11.80 -21.93
C ILE A 281 4.18 -11.37 -22.97
N LEU A 282 4.96 -10.35 -22.66
CA LEU A 282 5.96 -9.77 -23.57
C LEU A 282 7.35 -9.70 -22.93
N THR A 283 8.38 -9.79 -23.78
CA THR A 283 9.77 -9.58 -23.36
C THR A 283 10.04 -8.10 -23.16
N TRP A 284 10.51 -7.74 -21.97
CA TRP A 284 10.98 -6.39 -21.67
C TRP A 284 12.31 -6.11 -22.39
N THR A 285 12.48 -4.86 -22.82
CA THR A 285 13.72 -4.35 -23.43
C THR A 285 13.97 -2.93 -22.97
N GLU A 286 15.24 -2.54 -22.85
CA GLU A 286 15.66 -1.18 -22.49
C GLU A 286 15.28 -0.14 -23.54
N ASP A 287 15.33 -0.51 -24.83
CA ASP A 287 14.87 0.35 -25.91
C ASP A 287 13.34 0.46 -25.86
N ILE A 288 12.86 1.65 -25.48
CA ILE A 288 11.44 1.97 -25.32
C ILE A 288 10.69 1.87 -26.65
N ALA A 289 11.32 2.23 -27.77
CA ALA A 289 10.70 2.15 -29.09
C ALA A 289 10.37 0.68 -29.43
N SER A 290 11.35 -0.22 -29.30
CA SER A 290 11.14 -1.66 -29.46
C SER A 290 10.15 -2.24 -28.45
N PHE A 291 10.18 -1.76 -27.20
CA PHE A 291 9.30 -2.25 -26.15
C PHE A 291 7.83 -1.89 -26.43
N VAL A 292 7.57 -0.68 -26.92
CA VAL A 292 6.22 -0.19 -27.25
C VAL A 292 5.63 -0.95 -28.43
N VAL A 293 6.42 -1.26 -29.45
CA VAL A 293 5.99 -2.13 -30.57
C VAL A 293 5.53 -3.49 -30.05
N LYS A 294 6.25 -4.08 -29.09
CA LYS A 294 5.83 -5.34 -28.44
C LYS A 294 4.58 -5.15 -27.58
N ALA A 295 4.48 -4.06 -26.84
CA ALA A 295 3.36 -3.78 -25.95
C ALA A 295 2.04 -3.58 -26.72
N LEU A 296 2.09 -3.02 -27.93
CA LEU A 296 0.93 -2.80 -28.78
C LEU A 296 0.43 -4.04 -29.53
N GLN A 297 1.17 -5.16 -29.47
CA GLN A 297 0.71 -6.43 -30.05
C GLN A 297 -0.72 -6.77 -29.56
N PRO A 298 -1.60 -7.23 -30.48
CA PRO A 298 -1.30 -7.78 -31.81
C PRO A 298 -1.24 -6.78 -32.99
N ALA A 299 -1.37 -5.47 -32.76
CA ALA A 299 -1.31 -4.50 -33.86
C ALA A 299 0.11 -4.34 -34.41
N GLU A 300 0.23 -4.23 -35.73
CA GLU A 300 1.50 -3.95 -36.41
C GLU A 300 1.78 -2.44 -36.43
N VAL A 301 3.00 -2.08 -36.01
CA VAL A 301 3.48 -0.69 -35.94
C VAL A 301 4.47 -0.46 -37.07
N GLN A 302 4.34 0.66 -37.77
CA GLN A 302 5.27 1.03 -38.84
C GLN A 302 6.40 1.93 -38.36
N LYS A 303 6.07 2.96 -37.56
CA LYS A 303 7.02 3.98 -37.13
C LYS A 303 6.70 4.37 -35.68
N VAL A 304 7.75 4.61 -34.90
CA VAL A 304 7.66 5.19 -33.56
C VAL A 304 8.51 6.46 -33.55
N VAL A 305 7.92 7.56 -33.08
CA VAL A 305 8.60 8.83 -32.84
C VAL A 305 8.60 9.08 -31.34
N LEU A 306 9.76 9.41 -30.79
CA LEU A 306 9.95 9.62 -29.36
C LEU A 306 10.08 11.11 -29.07
N TYR A 307 9.38 11.56 -28.04
CA TYR A 307 9.50 12.90 -27.49
C TYR A 307 9.95 12.78 -26.03
N ASP A 308 11.27 12.77 -25.82
CA ASP A 308 11.88 12.48 -24.52
C ASP A 308 11.52 13.50 -23.44
N GLU A 309 11.41 14.79 -23.81
CA GLU A 309 11.07 15.87 -22.88
C GLU A 309 9.64 15.75 -22.33
N GLU A 310 8.72 15.22 -23.13
CA GLU A 310 7.29 15.09 -22.78
C GLU A 310 6.93 13.70 -22.21
N GLN A 311 7.88 12.75 -22.17
CA GLN A 311 7.61 11.33 -21.90
C GLN A 311 6.47 10.77 -22.76
N ARG A 312 6.47 11.16 -24.04
CA ARG A 312 5.42 10.86 -25.01
C ARG A 312 5.97 10.12 -26.22
N LEU A 313 5.16 9.19 -26.74
CA LEU A 313 5.46 8.39 -27.91
C LEU A 313 4.35 8.54 -28.93
N GLU A 314 4.73 8.81 -30.17
CA GLU A 314 3.81 8.76 -31.30
C GLU A 314 4.07 7.50 -32.10
N VAL A 315 3.01 6.73 -32.30
CA VAL A 315 3.04 5.43 -32.97
C VAL A 315 2.19 5.53 -34.22
N VAL A 316 2.84 5.36 -35.37
CA VAL A 316 2.17 5.33 -36.66
C VAL A 316 1.82 3.90 -37.02
N VAL A 317 0.54 3.67 -37.29
CA VAL A 317 0.00 2.37 -37.67
C VAL A 317 -0.76 2.46 -39.00
N PRO A 318 -0.85 1.35 -39.77
CA PRO A 318 -1.75 1.28 -40.91
C PRO A 318 -3.22 1.57 -40.51
N GLU A 319 -4.02 2.11 -41.43
CA GLU A 319 -5.44 2.40 -41.20
C GLU A 319 -6.24 1.16 -40.73
N ASP A 320 -5.94 -0.02 -41.29
CA ASP A 320 -6.60 -1.27 -40.91
C ASP A 320 -6.20 -1.77 -39.50
N GLN A 321 -5.06 -1.33 -38.99
CA GLN A 321 -4.55 -1.67 -37.66
C GLN A 321 -4.95 -0.66 -36.57
N LEU A 322 -5.39 0.54 -36.94
CA LEU A 322 -5.75 1.62 -35.99
C LEU A 322 -6.71 1.14 -34.90
N SER A 323 -7.79 0.46 -35.30
CA SER A 323 -8.81 -0.06 -34.38
C SER A 323 -8.24 -1.12 -33.43
N LEU A 324 -7.31 -1.94 -33.90
CA LEU A 324 -6.65 -2.98 -33.10
C LEU A 324 -5.66 -2.39 -32.11
N ALA A 325 -4.87 -1.40 -32.55
CA ALA A 325 -3.87 -0.71 -31.77
C ALA A 325 -4.49 0.06 -30.59
N ILE A 326 -5.59 0.80 -30.85
CA ILE A 326 -6.38 1.47 -29.79
C ILE A 326 -7.07 0.43 -28.92
N GLY A 327 -7.69 -0.57 -29.54
CA GLY A 327 -8.49 -1.59 -28.88
C GLY A 327 -9.85 -1.06 -28.40
N ARG A 328 -10.69 -1.97 -27.85
CA ARG A 328 -12.03 -1.60 -27.39
C ARG A 328 -11.95 -0.55 -26.28
N ARG A 329 -12.53 0.63 -26.49
CA ARG A 329 -12.48 1.78 -25.54
C ARG A 329 -11.04 2.16 -25.13
N GLY A 330 -10.10 2.07 -26.07
CA GLY A 330 -8.70 2.40 -25.79
C GLY A 330 -8.02 1.41 -24.83
N GLN A 331 -8.55 0.20 -24.63
CA GLN A 331 -7.99 -0.74 -23.67
C GLN A 331 -6.55 -1.15 -24.02
N ASN A 332 -6.22 -1.37 -25.29
CA ASN A 332 -4.90 -1.86 -25.67
C ASN A 332 -3.83 -0.77 -25.48
N VAL A 333 -4.10 0.44 -25.97
CA VAL A 333 -3.21 1.60 -25.80
C VAL A 333 -3.03 1.98 -24.33
N ARG A 334 -4.10 1.99 -23.51
CA ARG A 334 -3.99 2.28 -22.07
C ARG A 334 -3.13 1.26 -21.33
N LEU A 335 -3.27 -0.03 -21.66
CA LEU A 335 -2.46 -1.09 -21.06
C LEU A 335 -0.99 -0.97 -21.51
N ALA A 336 -0.74 -0.67 -22.78
CA ALA A 336 0.61 -0.45 -23.29
C ALA A 336 1.27 0.77 -22.65
N SER A 337 0.56 1.90 -22.58
CA SER A 337 1.02 3.14 -21.94
C SER A 337 1.32 2.91 -20.45
N SER A 338 0.41 2.27 -19.71
CA SER A 338 0.63 1.96 -18.29
C SER A 338 1.80 1.00 -18.05
N LEU A 339 2.06 0.08 -18.98
CA LEU A 339 3.16 -0.88 -18.89
C LEU A 339 4.52 -0.24 -19.22
N CYS A 340 4.53 0.66 -20.21
CA CYS A 340 5.73 1.36 -20.64
C CYS A 340 6.08 2.52 -19.70
N GLY A 341 5.08 3.13 -19.05
CA GLY A 341 5.23 4.36 -18.28
C GLY A 341 5.33 5.61 -19.13
N TRP A 342 4.90 5.54 -20.40
CA TRP A 342 4.93 6.64 -21.38
C TRP A 342 3.52 6.87 -21.92
N ASP A 343 3.19 8.10 -22.29
CA ASP A 343 1.95 8.37 -23.01
C ASP A 343 2.10 7.95 -24.47
N ILE A 344 1.09 7.26 -25.01
CA ILE A 344 1.17 6.66 -26.36
C ILE A 344 0.02 7.19 -27.21
N ASP A 345 0.37 8.01 -28.19
CA ASP A 345 -0.54 8.47 -29.22
C ASP A 345 -0.45 7.59 -30.46
N ILE A 346 -1.60 7.19 -30.98
CA ILE A 346 -1.69 6.33 -32.16
C ILE A 346 -2.26 7.16 -33.30
N LEU A 347 -1.51 7.23 -34.40
CA LEU A 347 -1.84 7.99 -35.61
C LEU A 347 -1.78 7.08 -36.83
N THR A 348 -2.51 7.46 -37.87
CA THR A 348 -2.38 6.84 -39.19
C THR A 348 -1.32 7.59 -40.01
N GLU A 349 -0.82 6.99 -41.09
CA GLU A 349 0.15 7.65 -41.97
C GLU A 349 -0.37 9.01 -42.49
N ASP A 350 -1.63 9.05 -42.89
CA ASP A 350 -2.27 10.27 -43.38
C ASP A 350 -2.34 11.34 -42.28
N GLN A 351 -2.72 10.95 -41.06
CA GLN A 351 -2.78 11.86 -39.92
C GLN A 351 -1.40 12.38 -39.51
N GLU A 352 -0.39 11.53 -39.53
CA GLU A 352 0.99 11.93 -39.22
C GLU A 352 1.54 12.89 -40.28
N SER A 353 1.26 12.62 -41.56
CA SER A 353 1.63 13.49 -42.67
C SER A 353 0.94 14.84 -42.60
N GLU A 354 -0.38 14.88 -42.39
CA GLU A 354 -1.14 16.12 -42.23
C GLU A 354 -0.65 16.95 -41.04
N ARG A 355 -0.34 16.29 -39.92
CA ARG A 355 0.17 16.97 -38.74
C ARG A 355 1.57 17.53 -38.98
N ARG A 356 2.48 16.75 -39.57
CA ARG A 356 3.82 17.22 -39.91
C ARG A 356 3.78 18.42 -40.86
N GLN A 357 2.86 18.42 -41.83
CA GLN A 357 2.67 19.57 -42.72
C GLN A 357 2.19 20.82 -41.97
N LYS A 358 1.28 20.67 -41.00
CA LYS A 358 0.82 21.78 -40.15
C LYS A 358 1.96 22.31 -39.27
N GLU A 359 2.69 21.42 -38.59
CA GLU A 359 3.83 21.80 -37.74
C GLU A 359 4.93 22.48 -38.58
N PHE A 360 5.19 22.00 -39.79
CA PHE A 360 6.13 22.64 -40.72
C PHE A 360 5.69 24.07 -41.10
N GLN A 361 4.40 24.27 -41.40
CA GLN A 361 3.85 25.60 -41.71
C GLN A 361 3.88 26.53 -40.50
N GLU A 362 3.51 26.05 -39.31
CA GLU A 362 3.52 26.83 -38.07
C GLU A 362 4.94 27.26 -37.69
N ARG A 363 5.93 26.36 -37.79
CA ARG A 363 7.34 26.69 -37.54
C ARG A 363 7.90 27.64 -38.59
N THR A 364 7.54 27.46 -39.86
CA THR A 364 7.92 28.39 -40.93
C THR A 364 7.40 29.79 -40.62
N GLN A 365 6.12 29.91 -40.25
CA GLN A 365 5.51 31.18 -39.87
C GLN A 365 6.18 31.80 -38.64
N LEU A 366 6.52 30.99 -37.63
CA LEU A 366 7.24 31.43 -36.43
C LEU A 366 8.59 32.06 -36.80
N PHE A 367 9.39 31.40 -37.65
CA PHE A 367 10.69 31.94 -38.07
C PHE A 367 10.55 33.19 -38.94
N MET A 368 9.57 33.23 -39.85
CA MET A 368 9.29 34.44 -40.62
C MET A 368 8.95 35.63 -39.72
N GLU A 369 8.10 35.43 -38.70
CA GLU A 369 7.67 36.51 -37.80
C GLU A 369 8.77 36.93 -36.81
N ALA A 370 9.57 35.99 -36.32
CA ALA A 370 10.58 36.25 -35.31
C ALA A 370 11.89 36.81 -35.88
N LEU A 371 12.30 36.34 -37.06
CA LEU A 371 13.58 36.70 -37.69
C LEU A 371 13.41 37.69 -38.86
N ASP A 372 12.17 38.04 -39.22
CA ASP A 372 11.83 38.90 -40.37
C ASP A 372 12.45 38.39 -41.70
N VAL A 373 12.49 37.06 -41.86
CA VAL A 373 13.03 36.39 -43.04
C VAL A 373 11.94 36.00 -44.04
N ASP A 374 12.34 35.77 -45.29
CA ASP A 374 11.39 35.29 -46.30
C ASP A 374 10.99 33.82 -46.07
N GLU A 375 9.90 33.41 -46.72
CA GLU A 375 9.33 32.06 -46.55
C GLU A 375 10.33 30.96 -46.95
N LEU A 376 11.16 31.21 -47.97
CA LEU A 376 12.12 30.23 -48.45
C LEU A 376 13.22 30.00 -47.41
N LEU A 377 13.74 31.07 -46.81
CA LEU A 377 14.76 31.01 -45.78
C LEU A 377 14.22 30.34 -44.51
N ALA A 378 13.00 30.69 -44.10
CA ALA A 378 12.33 30.04 -42.97
C ALA A 378 12.10 28.54 -43.21
N GLN A 379 11.66 28.12 -44.39
CA GLN A 379 11.49 26.71 -44.72
C GLN A 379 12.80 25.92 -44.69
N LEU A 380 13.92 26.54 -45.08
CA LEU A 380 15.25 25.92 -44.99
C LEU A 380 15.64 25.69 -43.54
N LEU A 381 15.43 26.67 -42.64
CA LEU A 381 15.69 26.50 -41.21
C LEU A 381 14.87 25.33 -40.61
N VAL A 382 13.58 25.24 -40.93
CA VAL A 382 12.75 24.12 -40.47
C VAL A 382 13.22 22.77 -41.04
N THR A 383 13.69 22.75 -42.29
CA THR A 383 14.16 21.52 -42.97
C THR A 383 15.46 21.00 -42.38
N GLU A 384 16.36 21.90 -41.98
CA GLU A 384 17.60 21.57 -41.26
C GLU A 384 17.36 21.11 -39.81
N GLY A 385 16.11 21.22 -39.33
CA GLY A 385 15.66 20.63 -38.07
C GLY A 385 15.47 21.61 -36.93
N PHE A 386 15.62 22.92 -37.16
CA PHE A 386 15.37 23.92 -36.12
C PHE A 386 13.90 23.94 -35.73
N SER A 387 13.66 23.84 -34.42
CA SER A 387 12.33 23.74 -33.83
C SER A 387 11.97 24.95 -32.98
N ASP A 388 12.97 25.64 -32.42
CA ASP A 388 12.82 26.86 -31.64
C ASP A 388 13.85 27.92 -32.06
N ILE A 389 13.50 29.19 -31.91
CA ILE A 389 14.38 30.34 -32.15
C ILE A 389 15.56 30.32 -31.16
N THR A 390 15.34 29.79 -29.95
CA THR A 390 16.42 29.67 -28.97
C THR A 390 17.54 28.75 -29.44
N GLU A 391 17.24 27.69 -30.19
CA GLU A 391 18.24 26.77 -30.74
C GLU A 391 19.20 27.51 -31.69
N LEU A 392 18.66 28.39 -32.55
CA LEU A 392 19.44 29.18 -33.50
C LEU A 392 20.47 30.08 -32.81
N ALA A 393 20.16 30.58 -31.60
CA ALA A 393 21.06 31.44 -30.84
C ALA A 393 22.26 30.69 -30.20
N TYR A 394 22.16 29.37 -30.02
CA TYR A 394 23.21 28.55 -29.37
C TYR A 394 24.02 27.70 -30.35
N VAL A 395 23.61 27.63 -31.61
CA VAL A 395 24.29 26.90 -32.68
C VAL A 395 25.51 27.68 -33.19
N ASP A 396 26.55 27.00 -33.66
CA ASP A 396 27.74 27.67 -34.23
C ASP A 396 27.33 28.41 -35.51
N GLU A 397 27.74 29.67 -35.68
CA GLU A 397 27.53 30.48 -36.90
C GLU A 397 27.96 29.72 -38.16
N LYS A 398 28.97 28.84 -38.05
CA LYS A 398 29.44 27.98 -39.14
C LYS A 398 28.45 26.92 -39.59
N GLU A 399 27.61 26.42 -38.69
CA GLU A 399 26.57 25.46 -39.03
C GLU A 399 25.42 26.16 -39.75
N ILE A 400 25.03 27.37 -39.30
CA ILE A 400 23.99 28.17 -39.96
C ILE A 400 24.44 28.63 -41.36
N SER A 401 25.65 29.15 -41.48
CA SER A 401 26.22 29.56 -42.77
C SER A 401 26.48 28.39 -43.74
N SER A 402 26.49 27.15 -43.25
CA SER A 402 26.62 25.96 -44.11
C SER A 402 25.30 25.56 -44.79
N ILE A 403 24.17 26.11 -44.34
CA ILE A 403 22.86 25.86 -44.91
C ILE A 403 22.82 26.44 -46.32
N ALA A 404 22.30 25.67 -47.28
CA ALA A 404 22.28 26.06 -48.68
C ALA A 404 21.43 27.33 -48.90
N GLY A 405 22.10 28.47 -49.15
CA GLY A 405 21.46 29.78 -49.33
C GLY A 405 21.80 30.81 -48.27
N PHE A 406 22.56 30.43 -47.24
CA PHE A 406 23.04 31.31 -46.17
C PHE A 406 24.52 31.66 -46.38
N ASP A 407 24.93 32.78 -45.83
CA ASP A 407 26.32 33.28 -45.75
C ASP A 407 26.67 33.68 -44.30
N GLU A 408 27.93 34.02 -44.03
CA GLU A 408 28.38 34.39 -42.67
C GLU A 408 27.64 35.64 -42.15
N ASP A 409 27.25 36.56 -43.03
CA ASP A 409 26.54 37.79 -42.67
C ASP A 409 25.09 37.49 -42.25
N THR A 410 24.36 36.66 -43.01
CA THR A 410 23.00 36.22 -42.66
C THR A 410 22.96 35.36 -41.40
N ALA A 411 23.98 34.53 -41.17
CA ALA A 411 24.12 33.78 -39.92
C ALA A 411 24.25 34.71 -38.70
N GLN A 412 25.03 35.78 -38.81
CA GLN A 412 25.15 36.79 -37.76
C GLN A 412 23.87 37.58 -37.54
N GLU A 413 23.15 37.94 -38.61
CA GLU A 413 21.87 38.66 -38.51
C GLU A 413 20.78 37.82 -37.82
N ILE A 414 20.74 36.51 -38.08
CA ILE A 414 19.77 35.60 -37.46
C ILE A 414 20.05 35.37 -35.96
N GLN A 415 21.31 35.51 -35.53
CA GLN A 415 21.71 35.31 -34.12
C GLN A 415 21.75 36.60 -33.29
N ALA A 416 21.65 37.78 -33.92
CA ALA A 416 21.71 39.09 -33.26
C ALA A 416 20.37 39.50 -32.61
#